data_AF-A0AA34TRA5-F1
#
_entry.id   AF-A0AA34TRA5-F1
#
_cell.length_a   1.000
_cell.length_b   1.000
_cell.length_c   1.000
_cell.angle_alpha   90.00
_cell.angle_beta   90.00
_cell.angle_gamma   90.00
#
_symmetry.space_group_name_H-M   'P 1'
#
loop_
_entity.id
_entity.type
_entity.pdbx_description
1 polymer ?
#
loop_
_entity_poly.entity_id
_entity_poly.type
_entity_poly.pdbx_seq_one_letter_code
_entity_poly.pdbx_strand_id
1 'polypeptide(L)'
;MECWFSLCHLHSLDNDRVSHNNVLNATNELLQLYLFNDKHGSVDKRALVTLEMVELMESDRQLENALLLGVPQHILALCDKKILRDPTKSAVECQRELVVSLVTQFRSLLMEHYRFLAAEDLEYLLKAELGDKETEEKRFEKIYSVTEALISHVLTLGMTVAECFMLYKNCLSSVSTSFEEAFSLLKKSVTRAQSIYQVSIFLRSQKLYELIGKGRSRKYQDSVFYTLDEEDITADETLPTDIKKRKKSLVQVDIEVSAISIFSARTQAEFSLNQSLDRITYMVKREPIERLNSFGATFLDGNDNEIKKFFYNFEKPLQTSLDRLGDDEFELYMETMDRVQRQASKETISKINAAFRYFQNGVSESSQESQLSSLWSALESITQGVSSKGMGKDEHVHFTVLPCIALDYLIKQLFALKGVSKNLNWKNIEFEGKSVEIQTLNLGNLYALLKNQHVKQEIVQRLDDYPYAQYKFSRFIELCQCPYKLALKMGEHKNKVSMQLSRLYRFRNAIVHNSQTGMRLDIILANLEHYLRSTLNAMIYTMHHATTISSPEEAFIRYRHMFEAITNEMNPLQGLTNKSAIEGMKKQIENGNAPIRDSLLTKWLEVHQ
;
A
#
# COMPACT_ATOMS: atom_id res chain seq x y z
N MET A 1 5.57 -9.03 -17.62
CA MET A 1 5.38 -7.59 -17.93
C MET A 1 4.12 -7.05 -17.26
N GLU A 2 2.95 -7.65 -17.51
CA GLU A 2 1.67 -7.24 -16.91
C GLU A 2 1.68 -7.20 -15.38
N CYS A 3 2.27 -8.20 -14.72
CA CYS A 3 2.40 -8.22 -13.26
C CYS A 3 3.14 -6.98 -12.71
N TRP A 4 4.27 -6.60 -13.32
CA TRP A 4 5.01 -5.39 -12.93
C TRP A 4 4.18 -4.12 -13.15
N PHE A 5 3.53 -4.02 -14.32
CA PHE A 5 2.63 -2.91 -14.64
C PHE A 5 1.53 -2.77 -13.58
N SER A 6 0.82 -3.85 -13.28
CA SER A 6 -0.26 -3.85 -12.30
C SER A 6 0.22 -3.47 -10.90
N LEU A 7 1.40 -3.92 -10.47
CA LEU A 7 1.92 -3.60 -9.14
C LEU A 7 2.29 -2.12 -8.95
N CYS A 8 2.65 -1.41 -10.03
CA CYS A 8 3.13 -0.01 -9.98
C CYS A 8 2.21 1.02 -10.65
N HIS A 9 1.13 0.60 -11.30
CA HIS A 9 0.26 1.54 -12.01
C HIS A 9 -0.60 2.36 -11.03
N LEU A 10 -0.78 3.65 -11.34
CA LEU A 10 -1.42 4.63 -10.46
C LEU A 10 -2.88 4.28 -10.11
N HIS A 11 -3.56 3.59 -11.03
CA HIS A 11 -4.98 3.23 -10.94
C HIS A 11 -5.21 1.77 -10.53
N SER A 12 -4.17 1.03 -10.14
CA SER A 12 -4.32 -0.36 -9.72
C SER A 12 -5.13 -0.48 -8.44
N LEU A 13 -5.95 -1.53 -8.37
CA LEU A 13 -6.67 -1.92 -7.16
C LEU A 13 -5.70 -2.12 -6.00
N ASP A 14 -6.10 -1.76 -4.78
CA ASP A 14 -5.30 -1.96 -3.57
C ASP A 14 -4.79 -3.41 -3.41
N ASN A 15 -5.60 -4.42 -3.80
CA ASN A 15 -5.22 -5.83 -3.74
C ASN A 15 -4.24 -6.28 -4.83
N ASP A 16 -4.05 -5.47 -5.87
CA ASP A 16 -3.17 -5.72 -7.02
C ASP A 16 -2.00 -4.74 -7.08
N ARG A 17 -1.96 -3.79 -6.15
CA ARG A 17 -0.86 -2.86 -5.94
C ARG A 17 0.21 -3.53 -5.10
N VAL A 18 1.45 -3.12 -5.34
CA VAL A 18 2.57 -3.55 -4.51
C VAL A 18 2.33 -3.28 -3.02
N SER A 19 2.57 -4.31 -2.21
CA SER A 19 2.55 -4.18 -0.75
C SER A 19 3.70 -3.29 -0.27
N HIS A 20 3.42 -2.41 0.70
CA HIS A 20 4.46 -1.70 1.45
C HIS A 20 5.15 -2.61 2.49
N ASN A 21 4.57 -3.78 2.78
CA ASN A 21 5.07 -4.70 3.79
C ASN A 21 6.12 -5.62 3.14
N ASN A 22 7.36 -5.51 3.61
CA ASN A 22 8.44 -6.43 3.28
C ASN A 22 9.40 -6.52 4.47
N VAL A 23 10.32 -7.48 4.39
CA VAL A 23 11.25 -7.82 5.48
C VAL A 23 12.17 -6.65 5.85
N LEU A 24 12.64 -5.87 4.87
CA LEU A 24 13.50 -4.71 5.11
C LEU A 24 12.74 -3.58 5.83
N ASN A 25 11.48 -3.35 5.45
CA ASN A 25 10.64 -2.35 6.10
C ASN A 25 10.36 -2.72 7.57
N ALA A 26 9.93 -3.96 7.83
CA ALA A 26 9.70 -4.44 9.19
C ALA A 26 10.97 -4.39 10.05
N THR A 27 12.12 -4.69 9.45
CA THR A 27 13.45 -4.54 10.07
C THR A 27 13.74 -3.08 10.45
N ASN A 28 13.50 -2.14 9.54
CA ASN A 28 13.68 -0.69 9.80
C ASN A 28 12.73 -0.20 10.90
N GLU A 29 11.45 -0.60 10.88
CA GLU A 29 10.48 -0.27 11.93
C GLU A 29 10.91 -0.79 13.30
N LEU A 30 11.38 -2.04 13.38
CA LEU A 30 11.82 -2.63 14.63
C LEU A 30 13.02 -1.87 15.21
N LEU A 31 14.02 -1.55 14.39
CA LEU A 31 15.18 -0.76 14.81
C LEU A 31 14.79 0.64 15.27
N GLN A 32 13.87 1.30 14.57
CA GLN A 32 13.32 2.58 15.01
C GLN A 32 12.62 2.48 16.37
N LEU A 33 11.86 1.40 16.61
CA LEU A 33 11.17 1.19 17.89
C LEU A 33 12.13 1.00 19.07
N TYR A 34 13.34 0.46 18.85
CA TYR A 34 14.36 0.38 19.88
C TYR A 34 14.93 1.75 20.27
N LEU A 35 14.95 2.74 19.37
CA LEU A 35 15.39 4.11 19.69
C LEU A 35 14.50 4.79 20.74
N PHE A 36 13.24 4.38 20.88
CA PHE A 36 12.30 4.93 21.86
C PHE A 36 12.40 4.31 23.25
N ASN A 37 13.27 3.31 23.47
CA ASN A 37 13.35 2.54 24.72
C ASN A 37 11.96 2.06 25.17
N ASP A 38 11.51 2.36 26.39
CA ASP A 38 10.20 1.93 26.94
C ASP A 38 9.11 3.01 26.86
N LYS A 39 9.33 4.08 26.09
CA LYS A 39 8.36 5.17 25.96
C LYS A 39 7.24 4.82 24.98
N HIS A 40 6.07 5.44 25.17
CA HIS A 40 4.94 5.39 24.23
C HIS A 40 4.42 3.98 23.90
N GLY A 41 4.47 3.02 24.84
CA GLY A 41 4.01 1.65 24.61
C GLY A 41 4.85 0.89 23.58
N SER A 42 6.14 1.19 23.50
CA SER A 42 7.08 0.59 22.56
C SER A 42 7.26 -0.92 22.71
N VAL A 43 7.10 -1.48 23.91
CA VAL A 43 7.19 -2.93 24.18
C VAL A 43 6.16 -3.70 23.35
N ASP A 44 4.89 -3.36 23.46
CA ASP A 44 3.81 -4.01 22.69
C ASP A 44 3.99 -3.78 21.19
N LYS A 45 4.45 -2.57 20.80
CA LYS A 45 4.73 -2.25 19.39
C LYS A 45 5.87 -3.10 18.82
N ARG A 46 6.94 -3.33 19.59
CA ARG A 46 8.07 -4.19 19.17
C ARG A 46 7.62 -5.63 19.02
N ALA A 47 6.80 -6.14 19.94
CA ALA A 47 6.23 -7.48 19.82
C ALA A 47 5.39 -7.64 18.55
N LEU A 48 4.54 -6.65 18.23
CA LEU A 48 3.71 -6.65 17.02
C LEU A 48 4.54 -6.57 15.73
N VAL A 49 5.50 -5.65 15.65
CA VAL A 49 6.37 -5.51 14.46
C VAL A 49 7.25 -6.75 14.28
N THR A 50 7.73 -7.35 15.38
CA THR A 50 8.51 -8.59 15.31
C THR A 50 7.65 -9.75 14.79
N LEU A 51 6.40 -9.86 15.24
CA LEU A 51 5.49 -10.90 14.73
C LEU A 51 5.30 -10.77 13.21
N GLU A 52 5.03 -9.56 12.73
CA GLU A 52 4.90 -9.29 11.30
C GLU A 52 6.21 -9.60 10.54
N MET A 53 7.36 -9.18 11.09
CA MET A 53 8.67 -9.46 10.50
C MET A 53 8.90 -10.96 10.35
N VAL A 54 8.62 -11.76 11.39
CA VAL A 54 8.78 -13.22 11.36
C VAL A 54 7.84 -13.86 10.33
N GLU A 55 6.58 -13.42 10.22
CA GLU A 55 5.64 -13.93 9.20
C GLU A 55 6.11 -13.63 7.76
N LEU A 56 6.66 -12.44 7.53
CA LEU A 56 7.26 -12.08 6.25
C LEU A 56 8.52 -12.93 5.98
N MET A 57 9.35 -13.16 6.99
CA MET A 57 10.58 -13.96 6.85
C MET A 57 10.30 -15.43 6.54
N GLU A 58 9.27 -16.03 7.14
CA GLU A 58 8.90 -17.43 6.89
C GLU A 58 8.33 -17.67 5.48
N SER A 59 7.79 -16.63 4.84
CA SER A 59 7.22 -16.72 3.49
C SER A 59 8.20 -16.33 2.38
N ASP A 60 9.32 -15.70 2.73
CA ASP A 60 10.29 -15.19 1.78
C ASP A 60 11.44 -16.18 1.52
N ARG A 61 11.35 -16.89 0.39
CA ARG A 61 12.34 -17.88 -0.03
C ARG A 61 13.75 -17.32 -0.26
N GLN A 62 13.90 -16.01 -0.48
CA GLN A 62 15.24 -15.43 -0.67
C GLN A 62 16.08 -15.50 0.61
N LEU A 63 15.42 -15.64 1.77
CA LEU A 63 16.07 -15.63 3.07
C LEU A 63 16.82 -16.94 3.40
N GLU A 64 16.65 -17.98 2.59
CA GLU A 64 17.41 -19.24 2.70
C GLU A 64 18.77 -19.16 2.00
N ASN A 65 19.06 -18.07 1.28
CA ASN A 65 20.28 -17.95 0.50
C ASN A 65 21.53 -17.79 1.40
N ALA A 66 22.61 -18.47 1.01
CA ALA A 66 23.89 -18.45 1.74
C ALA A 66 24.52 -17.05 1.87
N LEU A 67 24.24 -16.12 0.95
CA LEU A 67 24.71 -14.73 1.04
C LEU A 67 24.17 -13.98 2.27
N LEU A 68 23.10 -14.49 2.91
CA LEU A 68 22.54 -13.92 4.13
C LEU A 68 23.13 -14.53 5.41
N LEU A 69 24.16 -15.38 5.28
CA LEU A 69 25.03 -15.84 6.36
C LEU A 69 24.32 -16.53 7.53
N GLY A 70 23.15 -17.13 7.32
CA GLY A 70 22.35 -17.78 8.36
C GLY A 70 21.71 -16.82 9.37
N VAL A 71 21.88 -15.50 9.20
CA VAL A 71 21.31 -14.47 10.09
C VAL A 71 19.78 -14.55 10.16
N PRO A 72 19.03 -14.77 9.05
CA PRO A 72 17.59 -14.91 9.11
C PRO A 72 17.14 -16.04 10.05
N GLN A 73 17.80 -17.20 9.98
CA GLN A 73 17.47 -18.37 10.79
C GLN A 73 17.77 -18.13 12.27
N HIS A 74 18.83 -17.39 12.60
CA HIS A 74 19.11 -16.98 13.98
C HIS A 74 18.03 -16.05 14.55
N ILE A 75 17.57 -15.07 13.76
CA ILE A 75 16.48 -14.16 14.17
C ILE A 75 15.18 -14.95 14.39
N LEU A 76 14.82 -15.85 13.46
CA LEU A 76 13.64 -16.70 13.58
C LEU A 76 13.68 -17.58 14.85
N ALA A 77 14.86 -18.13 15.19
CA ALA A 77 15.03 -18.93 16.39
C ALA A 77 14.87 -18.14 17.70
N LEU A 78 15.24 -16.85 17.71
CA LEU A 78 15.08 -15.98 18.88
C LEU A 78 13.64 -15.48 19.06
N CYS A 79 12.90 -15.29 17.97
CA CYS A 79 11.60 -14.62 17.96
C CYS A 79 10.41 -15.60 17.97
N ASP A 80 10.28 -16.42 19.01
CA ASP A 80 9.14 -17.35 19.14
C ASP A 80 7.80 -16.59 19.28
N LYS A 81 6.96 -16.69 18.24
CA LYS A 81 5.63 -16.08 18.12
C LYS A 81 4.74 -16.29 19.34
N LYS A 82 4.87 -17.42 20.05
CA LYS A 82 4.01 -17.75 21.21
C LYS A 82 4.30 -16.90 22.43
N ILE A 83 5.54 -16.42 22.56
CA ILE A 83 6.01 -15.68 23.74
C ILE A 83 6.37 -14.24 23.41
N LEU A 84 6.29 -13.80 22.14
CA LEU A 84 6.63 -12.42 21.75
C LEU A 84 5.91 -11.35 22.56
N ARG A 85 4.66 -11.58 22.97
CA ARG A 85 3.85 -10.66 23.78
C ARG A 85 4.13 -10.71 25.28
N ASP A 86 4.92 -11.67 25.75
CA ASP A 86 5.35 -11.75 27.15
C ASP A 86 6.72 -11.05 27.29
N PRO A 87 6.78 -9.81 27.80
CA PRO A 87 8.02 -9.05 27.87
C PRO A 87 9.04 -9.66 28.84
N THR A 88 8.61 -10.59 29.71
CA THR A 88 9.50 -11.27 30.66
C THR A 88 10.21 -12.48 30.07
N LYS A 89 9.77 -12.95 28.89
CA LYS A 89 10.31 -14.15 28.22
C LYS A 89 10.77 -13.89 26.80
N SER A 90 10.17 -12.91 26.12
CA SER A 90 10.50 -12.58 24.73
C SER A 90 11.95 -12.14 24.60
N ALA A 91 12.71 -12.77 23.70
CA ALA A 91 14.09 -12.37 23.41
C ALA A 91 14.17 -10.91 22.91
N VAL A 92 13.10 -10.42 22.26
CA VAL A 92 12.94 -9.02 21.83
C VAL A 92 13.13 -8.04 22.99
N GLU A 93 12.72 -8.43 24.20
CA GLU A 93 12.81 -7.60 25.39
C GLU A 93 13.91 -8.03 26.35
N CYS A 94 14.14 -9.33 26.53
CA CYS A 94 15.14 -9.85 27.45
C CYS A 94 16.57 -9.82 26.89
N GLN A 95 16.72 -9.78 25.56
CA GLN A 95 18.02 -9.84 24.87
C GLN A 95 18.14 -8.71 23.84
N ARG A 96 17.74 -7.48 24.23
CA ARG A 96 17.66 -6.30 23.34
C ARG A 96 18.92 -6.07 22.51
N GLU A 97 20.09 -6.12 23.15
CA GLU A 97 21.37 -5.86 22.47
C GLU A 97 21.67 -6.89 21.38
N LEU A 98 21.42 -8.17 21.66
CA LEU A 98 21.60 -9.24 20.68
C LEU A 98 20.63 -9.10 19.51
N VAL A 99 19.35 -8.83 19.80
CA VAL A 99 18.32 -8.64 18.76
C VAL A 99 18.68 -7.44 17.89
N VAL A 100 19.02 -6.29 18.49
CA VAL A 100 19.44 -5.09 17.74
C VAL A 100 20.68 -5.38 16.89
N SER A 101 21.66 -6.10 17.41
CA SER A 101 22.87 -6.47 16.66
C SER A 101 22.55 -7.32 15.43
N LEU A 102 21.79 -8.41 15.61
CA LEU A 102 21.40 -9.31 14.51
C LEU A 102 20.51 -8.62 13.48
N VAL A 103 19.52 -7.84 13.94
CA VAL A 103 18.59 -7.12 13.05
C VAL A 103 19.33 -6.01 12.28
N THR A 104 20.34 -5.37 12.89
CA THR A 104 21.19 -4.39 12.19
C THR A 104 22.06 -5.07 11.12
N GLN A 105 22.68 -6.22 11.44
CA GLN A 105 23.42 -7.01 10.46
C GLN A 105 22.50 -7.47 9.31
N PHE A 106 21.31 -7.96 9.65
CA PHE A 106 20.33 -8.41 8.68
C PHE A 106 19.90 -7.30 7.74
N ARG A 107 19.63 -6.10 8.27
CA ARG A 107 19.36 -4.90 7.48
C ARG A 107 20.44 -4.65 6.44
N SER A 108 21.71 -4.66 6.82
CA SER A 108 22.82 -4.44 5.89
C SER A 108 22.86 -5.49 4.79
N LEU A 109 22.73 -6.77 5.13
CA LEU A 109 22.71 -7.87 4.16
C LEU A 109 21.53 -7.77 3.18
N LEU A 110 20.35 -7.38 3.67
CA LEU A 110 19.17 -7.14 2.83
C LEU A 110 19.41 -5.98 1.84
N MET A 111 19.98 -4.87 2.31
CA MET A 111 20.27 -3.71 1.46
C MET A 111 21.30 -4.03 0.37
N GLU A 112 22.24 -4.94 0.66
CA GLU A 112 23.31 -5.33 -0.26
C GLU A 112 22.88 -6.38 -1.27
N HIS A 113 22.29 -7.50 -0.82
CA HIS A 113 22.13 -8.69 -1.64
C HIS A 113 20.72 -8.95 -2.16
N TYR A 114 19.67 -8.51 -1.44
CA TYR A 114 18.30 -8.97 -1.70
C TYR A 114 17.81 -8.70 -3.13
N ARG A 115 18.10 -7.52 -3.68
CA ARG A 115 17.69 -7.14 -5.04
C ARG A 115 18.29 -8.06 -6.11
N PHE A 116 19.55 -8.48 -5.92
CA PHE A 116 20.21 -9.41 -6.82
C PHE A 116 19.58 -10.79 -6.73
N LEU A 117 19.39 -11.30 -5.52
CA LEU A 117 18.75 -12.60 -5.27
C LEU A 117 17.37 -12.70 -5.90
N ALA A 118 16.49 -11.72 -5.61
CA ALA A 118 15.14 -11.69 -6.16
C ALA A 118 15.11 -11.53 -7.68
N ALA A 119 16.02 -10.72 -8.26
CA ALA A 119 16.08 -10.54 -9.71
C ALA A 119 16.62 -11.78 -10.45
N GLU A 120 17.61 -12.48 -9.89
CA GLU A 120 18.13 -13.74 -10.44
C GLU A 120 17.09 -14.87 -10.37
N ASP A 121 16.39 -14.96 -9.26
CA ASP A 121 15.34 -15.94 -9.07
C ASP A 121 14.14 -15.67 -10.00
N LEU A 122 13.77 -14.39 -10.20
CA LEU A 122 12.77 -14.02 -11.20
C LEU A 122 13.23 -14.39 -12.62
N GLU A 123 14.50 -14.15 -12.96
CA GLU A 123 15.07 -14.55 -14.25
C GLU A 123 14.98 -16.06 -14.46
N TYR A 124 15.36 -16.83 -13.44
CA TYR A 124 15.26 -18.29 -13.45
C TYR A 124 13.82 -18.76 -13.66
N LEU A 125 12.86 -18.20 -12.90
CA LEU A 125 11.44 -18.51 -13.06
C LEU A 125 10.90 -18.20 -14.45
N LEU A 126 11.41 -17.16 -15.12
CA LEU A 126 10.97 -16.77 -16.46
C LEU A 126 11.59 -17.66 -17.55
N LYS A 127 12.81 -18.17 -17.35
CA LYS A 127 13.51 -19.02 -18.31
C LYS A 127 13.28 -20.52 -18.13
N ALA A 128 12.91 -20.95 -16.92
CA ALA A 128 12.72 -22.37 -16.62
C ALA A 128 11.64 -22.99 -17.51
N GLU A 129 11.91 -24.18 -18.04
CA GLU A 129 10.87 -25.03 -18.64
C GLU A 129 9.95 -25.55 -17.53
N LEU A 130 8.66 -25.70 -17.83
CA LEU A 130 7.74 -26.33 -16.89
C LEU A 130 8.16 -27.79 -16.70
N GLY A 131 8.67 -28.12 -15.52
CA GLY A 131 8.94 -29.52 -15.20
C GLY A 131 7.64 -30.33 -15.07
N ASP A 132 7.73 -31.65 -15.23
CA ASP A 132 6.57 -32.58 -15.23
C ASP A 132 5.60 -32.46 -14.03
N LYS A 133 6.02 -31.82 -12.93
CA LYS A 133 5.25 -31.67 -11.68
C LYS A 133 4.78 -30.25 -11.38
N GLU A 134 5.21 -29.24 -12.12
CA GLU A 134 4.87 -27.85 -11.85
C GLU A 134 3.78 -27.37 -12.81
N THR A 135 2.65 -26.93 -12.26
CA THR A 135 1.57 -26.32 -13.05
C THR A 135 1.93 -24.88 -13.38
N GLU A 136 1.47 -24.40 -14.53
CA GLU A 136 1.64 -23.00 -14.96
C GLU A 136 1.11 -22.02 -13.91
N GLU A 137 0.00 -22.36 -13.26
CA GLU A 137 -0.59 -21.58 -12.16
C GLU A 137 0.36 -21.39 -10.97
N LYS A 138 1.07 -22.45 -10.54
CA LYS A 138 2.06 -22.38 -9.44
C LYS A 138 3.26 -21.53 -9.85
N ARG A 139 3.66 -21.60 -11.12
CA ARG A 139 4.73 -20.76 -11.66
C ARG A 139 4.32 -19.29 -11.65
N PHE A 140 3.09 -18.96 -12.07
CA PHE A 140 2.57 -17.59 -12.01
C PHE A 140 2.47 -17.05 -10.59
N GLU A 141 2.08 -17.88 -9.62
CA GLU A 141 2.10 -17.51 -8.20
C GLU A 141 3.50 -17.14 -7.71
N LYS A 142 4.51 -17.93 -8.06
CA LYS A 142 5.92 -17.63 -7.73
C LYS A 142 6.42 -16.35 -8.43
N ILE A 143 6.12 -16.18 -9.72
CA ILE A 143 6.49 -14.97 -10.48
C ILE A 143 5.88 -13.73 -9.82
N TYR A 144 4.59 -13.79 -9.48
CA TYR A 144 3.89 -12.71 -8.79
C TYR A 144 4.56 -12.39 -7.45
N SER A 145 4.79 -13.40 -6.61
CA SER A 145 5.36 -13.23 -5.27
C SER A 145 6.76 -12.61 -5.31
N VAL A 146 7.65 -13.08 -6.18
CA VAL A 146 9.01 -12.54 -6.33
C VAL A 146 8.99 -11.13 -6.91
N THR A 147 8.08 -10.87 -7.88
CA THR A 147 7.94 -9.52 -8.47
C THR A 147 7.43 -8.53 -7.42
N GLU A 148 6.40 -8.87 -6.65
CA GLU A 148 5.88 -8.04 -5.56
C GLU A 148 6.98 -7.75 -4.52
N ALA A 149 7.72 -8.78 -4.09
CA ALA A 149 8.78 -8.65 -3.12
C ALA A 149 9.93 -7.76 -3.60
N LEU A 150 10.35 -7.91 -4.86
CA LEU A 150 11.40 -7.08 -5.47
C LEU A 150 10.96 -5.61 -5.56
N ILE A 151 9.75 -5.34 -6.07
CA ILE A 151 9.22 -3.98 -6.18
C ILE A 151 9.07 -3.37 -4.77
N SER A 152 8.49 -4.11 -3.82
CA SER A 152 8.34 -3.66 -2.44
C SER A 152 9.69 -3.27 -1.81
N HIS A 153 10.72 -4.09 -2.05
CA HIS A 153 12.06 -3.85 -1.52
C HIS A 153 12.72 -2.60 -2.12
N VAL A 154 12.63 -2.38 -3.45
CA VAL A 154 13.20 -1.15 -4.06
C VAL A 154 12.47 0.11 -3.60
N LEU A 155 11.17 0.03 -3.34
CA LEU A 155 10.41 1.14 -2.75
C LEU A 155 10.89 1.48 -1.33
N THR A 156 11.21 0.47 -0.52
CA THR A 156 11.82 0.67 0.82
C THR A 156 13.22 1.29 0.74
N LEU A 157 13.95 1.07 -0.35
CA LEU A 157 15.23 1.73 -0.63
C LEU A 157 15.08 3.12 -1.27
N GLY A 158 13.85 3.64 -1.35
CA GLY A 158 13.55 5.02 -1.73
C GLY A 158 13.12 5.21 -3.18
N MET A 159 13.12 4.18 -4.03
CA MET A 159 12.51 4.32 -5.36
C MET A 159 11.02 4.68 -5.24
N THR A 160 10.52 5.48 -6.18
CA THR A 160 9.12 5.91 -6.17
C THR A 160 8.26 4.91 -6.95
N VAL A 161 6.96 4.80 -6.63
CA VAL A 161 6.05 3.97 -7.46
C VAL A 161 6.04 4.45 -8.91
N ALA A 162 6.11 5.76 -9.11
CA ALA A 162 6.19 6.36 -10.43
C ALA A 162 7.48 5.97 -11.17
N GLU A 163 8.61 5.87 -10.47
CA GLU A 163 9.88 5.40 -11.03
C GLU A 163 9.79 3.93 -11.44
N CYS A 164 9.22 3.07 -10.61
CA CYS A 164 8.97 1.67 -10.96
C CYS A 164 8.04 1.54 -12.17
N PHE A 165 7.06 2.42 -12.31
CA PHE A 165 6.22 2.51 -13.50
C PHE A 165 7.01 2.97 -14.74
N MET A 166 7.94 3.93 -14.59
CA MET A 166 8.81 4.36 -15.67
C MET A 166 9.78 3.25 -16.12
N LEU A 167 10.23 2.38 -15.21
CA LEU A 167 10.99 1.19 -15.59
C LEU A 167 10.18 0.24 -16.48
N TYR A 168 8.89 0.04 -16.19
CA TYR A 168 8.01 -0.68 -17.11
C TYR A 168 7.97 0.00 -18.49
N LYS A 169 7.72 1.31 -18.53
CA LYS A 169 7.57 2.06 -19.78
C LYS A 169 8.85 2.05 -20.63
N ASN A 170 9.99 2.19 -19.99
CA ASN A 170 11.28 2.37 -20.67
C ASN A 170 12.00 1.05 -20.96
N CYS A 171 11.77 0.01 -20.15
CA CYS A 171 12.41 -1.29 -20.33
C CYS A 171 11.43 -2.31 -20.94
N LEU A 172 10.29 -2.56 -20.28
CA LEU A 172 9.42 -3.70 -20.60
C LEU A 172 8.44 -3.45 -21.75
N SER A 173 7.91 -2.23 -21.91
CA SER A 173 6.95 -1.91 -22.98
C SER A 173 7.61 -1.42 -24.27
N SER A 174 8.94 -1.47 -24.37
CA SER A 174 9.67 -1.04 -25.56
C SER A 174 9.48 -2.04 -26.70
N VAL A 175 8.88 -1.61 -27.80
CA VAL A 175 8.56 -2.45 -28.97
C VAL A 175 9.82 -2.87 -29.75
N SER A 176 10.95 -2.19 -29.54
CA SER A 176 12.16 -2.35 -30.36
C SER A 176 13.18 -3.37 -29.84
N THR A 177 12.89 -4.08 -28.75
CA THR A 177 13.85 -4.98 -28.07
C THR A 177 13.20 -6.33 -27.77
N SER A 178 14.00 -7.40 -27.79
CA SER A 178 13.54 -8.71 -27.32
C SER A 178 13.17 -8.67 -25.83
N PHE A 179 12.35 -9.64 -25.37
CA PHE A 179 11.98 -9.71 -23.97
C PHE A 179 13.21 -9.92 -23.06
N GLU A 180 14.17 -10.72 -23.50
CA GLU A 180 15.41 -10.99 -22.78
C GLU A 180 16.25 -9.73 -22.59
N GLU A 181 16.40 -8.91 -23.64
CA GLU A 181 17.10 -7.62 -23.57
C GLU A 181 16.34 -6.64 -22.67
N ALA A 182 15.02 -6.53 -22.84
CA ALA A 182 14.15 -5.68 -22.02
C ALA A 182 14.24 -6.04 -20.53
N PHE A 183 14.20 -7.34 -20.21
CA PHE A 183 14.33 -7.84 -18.85
C PHE A 183 15.76 -7.63 -18.30
N SER A 184 16.79 -7.80 -19.11
CA SER A 184 18.17 -7.50 -18.70
C SER A 184 18.37 -6.02 -18.36
N LEU A 185 17.74 -5.10 -19.10
CA LEU A 185 17.74 -3.67 -18.78
C LEU A 185 17.02 -3.37 -17.46
N LEU A 186 15.87 -4.01 -17.23
CA LEU A 186 15.15 -3.91 -15.96
C LEU A 186 16.02 -4.42 -14.80
N LYS A 187 16.57 -5.63 -14.93
CA LYS A 187 17.45 -6.26 -13.94
C LYS A 187 18.61 -5.33 -13.59
N LYS A 188 19.31 -4.80 -14.60
CA LYS A 188 20.41 -3.84 -14.40
C LYS A 188 19.98 -2.58 -13.65
N SER A 189 18.77 -2.08 -13.93
CA SER A 189 18.24 -0.86 -13.28
C SER A 189 17.92 -1.10 -11.80
N VAL A 190 17.26 -2.21 -11.46
CA VAL A 190 16.84 -2.50 -10.08
C VAL A 190 17.98 -3.04 -9.21
N THR A 191 19.01 -3.65 -9.81
CA THR A 191 20.18 -4.18 -9.10
C THR A 191 21.34 -3.19 -9.02
N ARG A 192 21.14 -1.93 -9.41
CA ARG A 192 22.20 -0.91 -9.31
C ARG A 192 22.68 -0.78 -7.85
N ALA A 193 24.01 -0.70 -7.68
CA ALA A 193 24.62 -0.42 -6.39
C ALA A 193 24.25 0.98 -5.91
N GLN A 194 24.30 1.20 -4.60
CA GLN A 194 24.18 2.55 -4.06
C GLN A 194 25.31 3.42 -4.57
N SER A 195 25.01 4.69 -4.82
CA SER A 195 25.99 5.65 -5.28
C SER A 195 25.68 7.02 -4.70
N ILE A 196 26.69 7.88 -4.66
CA ILE A 196 26.57 9.23 -4.12
C ILE A 196 26.07 10.16 -5.23
N TYR A 197 25.04 10.93 -4.91
CA TYR A 197 24.46 11.95 -5.77
C TYR A 197 24.47 13.29 -5.06
N GLN A 198 24.78 14.35 -5.81
CA GLN A 198 24.44 15.72 -5.41
C GLN A 198 23.12 16.10 -6.07
N VAL A 199 22.09 16.34 -5.26
CA VAL A 199 20.77 16.75 -5.71
C VAL A 199 20.61 18.25 -5.51
N SER A 200 20.27 18.97 -6.58
CA SER A 200 19.96 20.39 -6.56
C SER A 200 18.45 20.62 -6.62
N ILE A 201 17.87 21.11 -5.53
CA ILE A 201 16.45 21.47 -5.43
C ILE A 201 16.31 22.99 -5.55
N PHE A 202 15.33 23.45 -6.32
CA PHE A 202 15.11 24.88 -6.54
C PHE A 202 13.89 25.39 -5.77
N LEU A 203 14.10 26.46 -5.02
CA LEU A 203 13.11 27.13 -4.19
C LEU A 203 12.94 28.57 -4.63
N ARG A 204 11.74 29.10 -4.44
CA ARG A 204 11.43 30.51 -4.67
C ARG A 204 10.89 31.11 -3.38
N SER A 205 11.65 32.05 -2.84
CA SER A 205 11.26 32.89 -1.71
C SER A 205 12.14 34.13 -1.69
N GLN A 206 11.51 35.30 -1.69
CA GLN A 206 12.16 36.58 -1.54
C GLN A 206 12.87 36.68 -0.19
N LYS A 207 12.19 36.35 0.90
CA LYS A 207 12.81 36.49 2.22
C LYS A 207 13.98 35.54 2.43
N LEU A 208 13.86 34.29 1.97
CA LEU A 208 14.97 33.34 2.05
C LEU A 208 16.17 33.82 1.22
N TYR A 209 15.92 34.33 0.01
CA TYR A 209 16.94 34.92 -0.86
C TYR A 209 17.70 36.06 -0.18
N GLU A 210 16.98 37.01 0.43
CA GLU A 210 17.56 38.13 1.16
C GLU A 210 18.39 37.68 2.38
N LEU A 211 17.92 36.67 3.12
CA LEU A 211 18.60 36.15 4.32
C LEU A 211 19.92 35.45 3.99
N ILE A 212 19.97 34.72 2.87
CA ILE A 212 21.22 34.10 2.39
C ILE A 212 22.17 35.20 1.90
N GLY A 213 21.63 36.15 1.14
CA GLY A 213 22.36 37.25 0.52
C GLY A 213 22.80 36.93 -0.89
N LYS A 214 22.85 37.96 -1.74
CA LYS A 214 23.23 37.87 -3.15
C LYS A 214 24.65 37.31 -3.32
N GLY A 215 24.83 36.31 -4.18
CA GLY A 215 26.11 35.66 -4.47
C GLY A 215 26.75 34.93 -3.27
N ARG A 216 25.97 34.59 -2.24
CA ARG A 216 26.45 33.90 -1.04
C ARG A 216 25.87 32.50 -0.95
N SER A 217 26.63 31.63 -0.30
CA SER A 217 26.14 30.33 0.15
C SER A 217 26.00 30.26 1.67
N ARG A 218 25.05 29.45 2.13
CA ARG A 218 24.87 29.12 3.54
C ARG A 218 24.71 27.62 3.68
N LYS A 219 25.57 26.99 4.49
CA LYS A 219 25.43 25.58 4.85
C LYS A 219 24.63 25.44 6.14
N TYR A 220 23.66 24.54 6.14
CA TYR A 220 22.91 24.12 7.32
C TYR A 220 22.69 22.61 7.25
N GLN A 221 23.21 21.88 8.24
CA GLN A 221 23.23 20.41 8.22
C GLN A 221 23.84 19.90 6.90
N ASP A 222 23.12 19.02 6.21
CA ASP A 222 23.52 18.41 4.94
C ASP A 222 23.10 19.25 3.72
N SER A 223 22.48 20.42 3.94
CA SER A 223 21.97 21.30 2.89
C SER A 223 22.87 22.52 2.69
N VAL A 224 23.22 22.81 1.43
CA VAL A 224 23.93 24.03 1.06
C VAL A 224 23.04 24.90 0.18
N PHE A 225 22.67 26.08 0.69
CA PHE A 225 21.78 27.03 0.03
C PHE A 225 22.60 28.06 -0.74
N TYR A 226 22.22 28.32 -1.99
CA TYR A 226 22.83 29.29 -2.89
C TYR A 226 21.75 30.22 -3.45
N THR A 227 22.06 31.52 -3.56
CA THR A 227 21.24 32.44 -4.35
C THR A 227 21.62 32.35 -5.82
N LEU A 228 20.62 32.32 -6.70
CA LEU A 228 20.80 32.36 -8.16
C LEU A 228 20.35 33.72 -8.69
N ASP A 229 21.28 34.48 -9.25
CA ASP A 229 20.99 35.78 -9.86
C ASP A 229 20.46 35.63 -11.30
N GLU A 230 19.85 36.70 -11.84
CA GLU A 230 19.34 36.69 -13.21
C GLU A 230 20.45 36.37 -14.23
N GLU A 231 21.67 36.86 -13.96
CA GLU A 231 22.87 36.61 -14.77
C GLU A 231 23.24 35.12 -14.78
N ASP A 232 23.30 34.47 -13.60
CA ASP A 232 23.58 33.04 -13.47
C ASP A 232 22.55 32.19 -14.23
N ILE A 233 21.27 32.55 -14.10
CA ILE A 233 20.16 31.83 -14.76
C ILE A 233 20.21 32.01 -16.29
N THR A 234 20.61 33.19 -16.78
CA THR A 234 20.74 33.44 -18.22
C THR A 234 21.99 32.81 -18.82
N ALA A 235 23.07 32.68 -18.05
CA ALA A 235 24.32 32.07 -18.50
C ALA A 235 24.20 30.54 -18.63
N ASP A 236 23.42 29.89 -17.76
CA ASP A 236 23.25 28.44 -17.81
C ASP A 236 22.16 28.01 -18.81
N GLU A 237 22.59 27.70 -20.03
CA GLU A 237 21.70 27.19 -21.08
C GLU A 237 21.08 25.83 -20.74
N THR A 238 21.64 25.07 -19.81
CA THR A 238 21.15 23.74 -19.45
C THR A 238 19.97 23.77 -18.47
N LEU A 239 19.70 24.93 -17.84
CA LEU A 239 18.60 25.07 -16.90
C LEU A 239 17.21 24.85 -17.55
N PRO A 240 16.34 24.09 -16.87
CA PRO A 240 14.93 23.92 -17.24
C PRO A 240 14.15 25.22 -17.43
N THR A 241 13.14 25.18 -18.31
CA THR A 241 12.34 26.36 -18.68
C THR A 241 11.53 26.96 -17.54
N ASP A 242 11.07 26.16 -16.57
CA ASP A 242 10.35 26.63 -15.39
C ASP A 242 11.25 27.44 -14.45
N ILE A 243 12.52 27.05 -14.34
CA ILE A 243 13.55 27.81 -13.63
C ILE A 243 13.86 29.12 -14.38
N LYS A 244 14.14 29.04 -15.69
CA LYS A 244 14.46 30.23 -16.51
C LYS A 244 13.35 31.27 -16.56
N LYS A 245 12.07 30.87 -16.49
CA LYS A 245 10.92 31.78 -16.46
C LYS A 245 10.77 32.51 -15.12
N ARG A 246 11.32 31.97 -14.02
CA ARG A 246 11.15 32.47 -12.66
C ARG A 246 12.44 33.12 -12.15
N LYS A 247 12.88 34.16 -12.85
CA LYS A 247 14.20 34.82 -12.67
C LYS A 247 14.44 35.52 -11.32
N LYS A 248 13.43 35.66 -10.46
CA LYS A 248 13.53 36.46 -9.23
C LYS A 248 13.42 35.61 -7.97
N SER A 249 14.30 35.89 -7.02
CA SER A 249 14.29 35.32 -5.66
C SER A 249 14.44 33.79 -5.65
N LEU A 250 15.35 33.28 -6.50
CA LEU A 250 15.58 31.85 -6.66
C LEU A 250 16.73 31.39 -5.75
N VAL A 251 16.48 30.30 -5.03
CA VAL A 251 17.44 29.66 -4.14
C VAL A 251 17.64 28.22 -4.60
N GLN A 252 18.87 27.86 -4.95
CA GLN A 252 19.26 26.46 -5.17
C GLN A 252 19.72 25.86 -3.85
N VAL A 253 19.32 24.63 -3.58
CA VAL A 253 19.78 23.87 -2.41
C VAL A 253 20.42 22.58 -2.89
N ASP A 254 21.70 22.42 -2.61
CA ASP A 254 22.44 21.20 -2.93
C ASP A 254 22.57 20.31 -1.69
N ILE A 255 22.28 19.03 -1.88
CA ILE A 255 22.27 18.01 -0.83
C ILE A 255 22.95 16.75 -1.37
N GLU A 256 23.93 16.24 -0.64
CA GLU A 256 24.63 15.00 -0.97
C GLU A 256 23.94 13.80 -0.30
N VAL A 257 23.62 12.77 -1.09
CA VAL A 257 22.87 11.59 -0.63
C VAL A 257 23.39 10.31 -1.29
N SER A 258 23.36 9.21 -0.55
CA SER A 258 23.66 7.87 -1.07
C SER A 258 22.36 7.13 -1.39
N ALA A 259 22.14 6.79 -2.65
CA ALA A 259 20.88 6.20 -3.12
C ALA A 259 21.09 5.18 -4.25
N ILE A 260 20.08 4.36 -4.50
CA ILE A 260 20.10 3.36 -5.59
C ILE A 260 19.71 3.95 -6.95
N SER A 261 19.06 5.13 -6.96
CA SER A 261 18.61 5.81 -8.16
C SER A 261 18.56 7.33 -7.97
N ILE A 262 18.40 8.06 -9.08
CA ILE A 262 18.30 9.54 -9.07
C ILE A 262 17.02 10.00 -8.35
N PHE A 263 15.91 9.28 -8.49
CA PHE A 263 14.66 9.67 -7.83
C PHE A 263 14.66 9.26 -6.35
N SER A 264 15.27 8.13 -6.00
CA SER A 264 15.55 7.78 -4.60
C SER A 264 16.45 8.84 -3.94
N ALA A 265 17.51 9.28 -4.63
CA ALA A 265 18.36 10.38 -4.18
C ALA A 265 17.53 11.65 -3.93
N ARG A 266 16.68 12.03 -4.88
CA ARG A 266 15.78 13.18 -4.73
C ARG A 266 14.90 13.05 -3.49
N THR A 267 14.22 11.92 -3.29
CA THR A 267 13.35 11.70 -2.12
C THR A 267 14.12 11.88 -0.82
N GLN A 268 15.33 11.33 -0.73
CA GLN A 268 16.17 11.49 0.46
C GLN A 268 16.64 12.94 0.65
N ALA A 269 16.99 13.63 -0.44
CA ALA A 269 17.36 15.04 -0.40
C ALA A 269 16.18 15.93 0.03
N GLU A 270 14.97 15.66 -0.46
CA GLU A 270 13.75 16.38 -0.05
C GLU A 270 13.45 16.19 1.44
N PHE A 271 13.69 15.00 1.99
CA PHE A 271 13.57 14.75 3.42
C PHE A 271 14.55 15.60 4.23
N SER A 272 15.83 15.62 3.86
CA SER A 272 16.85 16.47 4.51
C SER A 272 16.55 17.97 4.34
N LEU A 273 16.03 18.38 3.18
CA LEU A 273 15.61 19.74 2.93
C LEU A 273 14.46 20.16 3.85
N ASN A 274 13.43 19.33 3.99
CA ASN A 274 12.29 19.65 4.85
C ASN A 274 12.74 19.84 6.31
N GLN A 275 13.61 18.98 6.84
CA GLN A 275 14.17 19.16 8.18
C GLN A 275 14.93 20.49 8.35
N SER A 276 15.62 20.94 7.29
CA SER A 276 16.28 22.23 7.26
C SER A 276 15.28 23.38 7.21
N LEU A 277 14.27 23.29 6.34
CA LEU A 277 13.24 24.29 6.16
C LEU A 277 12.35 24.47 7.41
N ASP A 278 12.06 23.42 8.16
CA ASP A 278 11.25 23.51 9.39
C ASP A 278 11.83 24.53 10.38
N ARG A 279 13.16 24.65 10.43
CA ARG A 279 13.87 25.58 11.31
C ARG A 279 14.09 26.94 10.67
N ILE A 280 14.38 26.95 9.37
CA ILE A 280 14.62 28.18 8.60
C ILE A 280 13.32 29.00 8.45
N THR A 281 12.17 28.34 8.33
CA THR A 281 10.86 28.99 8.14
C THR A 281 10.53 29.96 9.28
N TYR A 282 11.04 29.72 10.49
CA TYR A 282 10.95 30.68 11.61
C TYR A 282 11.50 32.07 11.24
N MET A 283 12.61 32.12 10.50
CA MET A 283 13.27 33.36 10.06
C MET A 283 12.61 33.96 8.81
N VAL A 284 12.08 33.11 7.94
CA VAL A 284 11.39 33.48 6.68
C VAL A 284 10.00 34.09 6.94
N LYS A 285 9.47 33.96 8.17
CA LYS A 285 8.12 34.42 8.57
C LYS A 285 7.03 33.72 7.75
N ARG A 286 5.86 34.35 7.61
CA ARG A 286 4.70 33.80 6.87
C ARG A 286 4.86 33.84 5.34
N GLU A 287 6.05 34.08 4.81
CA GLU A 287 6.25 34.04 3.36
C GLU A 287 6.28 32.58 2.89
N PRO A 288 5.47 32.21 1.88
CA PRO A 288 5.50 30.86 1.35
C PRO A 288 6.82 30.61 0.61
N ILE A 289 7.42 29.44 0.86
CA ILE A 289 8.56 28.93 0.10
C ILE A 289 8.00 28.01 -0.99
N GLU A 290 7.98 28.49 -2.23
CA GLU A 290 7.51 27.69 -3.37
C GLU A 290 8.65 26.78 -3.86
N ARG A 291 8.40 25.47 -3.96
CA ARG A 291 9.34 24.51 -4.56
C ARG A 291 9.05 24.40 -6.06
N LEU A 292 10.10 24.42 -6.88
CA LEU A 292 9.96 24.18 -8.32
C LEU A 292 9.86 22.68 -8.63
N ASN A 293 9.23 22.34 -9.76
CA ASN A 293 9.05 20.94 -10.17
C ASN A 293 10.34 20.31 -10.70
N SER A 294 11.20 21.13 -11.31
CA SER A 294 12.51 20.72 -11.81
C SER A 294 13.54 20.59 -10.69
N PHE A 295 14.44 19.62 -10.84
CA PHE A 295 15.60 19.42 -9.98
C PHE A 295 16.82 19.00 -10.79
N GLY A 296 18.01 19.29 -10.29
CA GLY A 296 19.28 18.82 -10.84
C GLY A 296 19.77 17.61 -10.07
N ALA A 297 20.48 16.71 -10.74
CA ALA A 297 21.23 15.64 -10.11
C ALA A 297 22.58 15.44 -10.81
N THR A 298 23.63 15.35 -10.01
CA THR A 298 24.99 15.04 -10.45
C THR A 298 25.43 13.75 -9.78
N PHE A 299 26.00 12.84 -10.56
CA PHE A 299 26.59 11.60 -10.07
C PHE A 299 28.01 11.89 -9.60
N LEU A 300 28.30 11.59 -8.33
CA LEU A 300 29.62 11.76 -7.74
C LEU A 300 30.35 10.42 -7.77
N ASP A 301 30.75 9.99 -8.97
CA ASP A 301 31.81 8.99 -9.13
C ASP A 301 33.12 9.77 -9.19
N GLY A 302 34.20 9.30 -8.56
CA GLY A 302 35.48 10.02 -8.47
C GLY A 302 36.21 10.32 -9.79
N ASN A 303 35.54 10.30 -10.94
CA ASN A 303 36.01 10.72 -12.25
C ASN A 303 35.41 12.09 -12.62
N ASP A 304 36.27 13.03 -13.02
CA ASP A 304 36.06 14.48 -13.29
C ASP A 304 35.00 14.89 -14.34
N ASN A 305 34.07 14.02 -14.74
CA ASN A 305 32.95 14.38 -15.62
C ASN A 305 31.64 14.51 -14.84
N GLU A 306 31.57 15.52 -13.95
CA GLU A 306 30.36 15.94 -13.23
C GLU A 306 29.33 16.56 -14.20
N ILE A 307 28.64 15.73 -14.99
CA ILE A 307 27.54 16.21 -15.84
C ILE A 307 26.27 16.31 -14.99
N LYS A 308 25.93 17.53 -14.57
CA LYS A 308 24.63 17.84 -13.95
C LYS A 308 23.52 17.61 -14.96
N LYS A 309 22.56 16.74 -14.63
CA LYS A 309 21.37 16.49 -15.43
C LYS A 309 20.14 17.04 -14.74
N PHE A 310 19.20 17.55 -15.53
CA PHE A 310 17.95 18.08 -15.02
C PHE A 310 16.78 17.15 -15.31
N PHE A 311 15.87 17.08 -14.34
CA PHE A 311 14.72 16.21 -14.36
C PHE A 311 13.49 16.96 -13.88
N TYR A 312 12.33 16.61 -14.43
CA TYR A 312 11.04 17.11 -13.98
C TYR A 312 10.42 16.13 -12.97
N ASN A 313 9.72 16.66 -11.97
CA ASN A 313 8.86 15.82 -11.15
C ASN A 313 7.73 15.23 -12.00
N PHE A 314 7.59 13.91 -11.97
CA PHE A 314 6.48 13.19 -12.61
C PHE A 314 5.66 12.38 -11.60
N GLU A 315 5.94 12.50 -10.31
CA GLU A 315 5.13 11.86 -9.28
C GLU A 315 3.70 12.40 -9.36
N LYS A 316 2.75 11.46 -9.51
CA LYS A 316 1.33 11.72 -9.36
C LYS A 316 0.88 11.04 -8.06
N PRO A 317 -0.04 11.65 -7.30
CA PRO A 317 -0.61 11.00 -6.13
C PRO A 317 -1.28 9.69 -6.58
N LEU A 318 -0.99 8.61 -5.86
CA LEU A 318 -1.65 7.32 -6.10
C LEU A 318 -3.15 7.53 -6.01
N GLN A 319 -3.87 7.02 -7.00
CA GLN A 319 -5.32 7.16 -7.00
C GLN A 319 -5.93 5.96 -6.32
N THR A 320 -6.90 6.23 -5.46
CA THR A 320 -7.75 5.20 -4.94
C THR A 320 -8.73 4.84 -6.07
N SER A 321 -8.58 3.67 -6.68
CA SER A 321 -9.38 3.17 -7.81
C SER A 321 -10.86 2.87 -7.45
N LEU A 322 -11.34 3.44 -6.35
CA LEU A 322 -12.71 3.34 -5.83
C LEU A 322 -13.63 4.43 -6.40
N ASP A 323 -13.35 5.00 -7.57
CA ASP A 323 -14.38 5.79 -8.28
C ASP A 323 -15.46 4.82 -8.80
N ARG A 324 -16.21 4.29 -7.83
CA ARG A 324 -17.43 3.50 -7.94
C ARG A 324 -18.64 4.39 -8.17
N LEU A 325 -18.47 5.70 -7.92
CA LEU A 325 -19.50 6.73 -7.96
C LEU A 325 -19.98 6.97 -9.40
N GLY A 326 -20.74 6.02 -9.93
CA GLY A 326 -21.64 6.24 -11.05
C GLY A 326 -22.87 7.06 -10.61
N ASP A 327 -23.70 7.45 -11.57
CA ASP A 327 -24.88 8.29 -11.32
C ASP A 327 -25.82 7.64 -10.28
N ASP A 328 -26.03 6.32 -10.36
CA ASP A 328 -26.87 5.56 -9.43
C ASP A 328 -26.34 5.58 -7.97
N GLU A 329 -25.02 5.48 -7.78
CA GLU A 329 -24.42 5.55 -6.45
C GLU A 329 -24.52 6.95 -5.85
N PHE A 330 -24.42 7.99 -6.70
CA PHE A 330 -24.59 9.38 -6.28
C PHE A 330 -26.03 9.66 -5.84
N GLU A 331 -27.02 9.18 -6.58
CA GLU A 331 -28.44 9.27 -6.20
C GLU A 331 -28.69 8.55 -4.87
N LEU A 332 -28.23 7.30 -4.75
CA LEU A 332 -28.33 6.51 -3.50
C LEU A 332 -27.71 7.22 -2.30
N TYR A 333 -26.54 7.85 -2.49
CA TYR A 333 -25.89 8.66 -1.47
C TYR A 333 -26.75 9.84 -1.04
N MET A 334 -27.23 10.64 -2.01
CA MET A 334 -28.00 11.86 -1.74
C MET A 334 -29.30 11.55 -1.00
N GLU A 335 -30.05 10.54 -1.45
CA GLU A 335 -31.28 10.10 -0.78
C GLU A 335 -31.04 9.64 0.66
N THR A 336 -29.95 8.90 0.86
CA THR A 336 -29.59 8.37 2.18
C THR A 336 -29.18 9.49 3.14
N MET A 337 -28.34 10.42 2.69
CA MET A 337 -27.90 11.55 3.52
C MET A 337 -29.05 12.50 3.84
N ASP A 338 -29.93 12.80 2.89
CA ASP A 338 -31.13 13.63 3.11
C ASP A 338 -32.08 13.00 4.14
N ARG A 339 -32.30 11.67 4.08
CA ARG A 339 -33.08 10.96 5.09
C ARG A 339 -32.41 11.02 6.47
N VAL A 340 -31.12 10.72 6.55
CA VAL A 340 -30.37 10.75 7.82
C VAL A 340 -30.41 12.17 8.43
N GLN A 341 -30.27 13.21 7.62
CA GLN A 341 -30.38 14.61 8.05
C GLN A 341 -31.74 14.93 8.71
N ARG A 342 -32.83 14.30 8.25
CA ARG A 342 -34.18 14.51 8.79
C ARG A 342 -34.48 13.69 10.05
N GLN A 343 -33.89 12.51 10.18
CA GLN A 343 -34.23 11.53 11.23
C GLN A 343 -33.23 11.47 12.38
N ALA A 344 -31.96 11.76 12.12
CA ALA A 344 -30.89 11.60 13.10
C ALA A 344 -30.85 12.75 14.12
N SER A 345 -30.19 12.48 15.25
CA SER A 345 -29.94 13.50 16.27
C SER A 345 -28.95 14.56 15.76
N LYS A 346 -28.96 15.76 16.36
CA LYS A 346 -27.99 16.82 16.05
C LYS A 346 -26.55 16.37 16.29
N GLU A 347 -26.31 15.55 17.31
CA GLU A 347 -25.00 15.00 17.62
C GLU A 347 -24.51 14.07 16.50
N THR A 348 -25.37 13.16 16.05
CA THR A 348 -25.09 12.26 14.94
C THR A 348 -24.78 13.00 13.65
N ILE A 349 -25.58 14.03 13.31
CA ILE A 349 -25.35 14.87 12.12
C ILE A 349 -24.01 15.61 12.24
N SER A 350 -23.70 16.16 13.42
CA SER A 350 -22.41 16.83 13.68
C SER A 350 -21.23 15.88 13.48
N LYS A 351 -21.35 14.64 13.95
CA LYS A 351 -20.34 13.59 13.81
C LYS A 351 -20.10 13.22 12.34
N ILE A 352 -21.17 12.98 11.57
CA ILE A 352 -21.09 12.70 10.13
C ILE A 352 -20.43 13.87 9.39
N ASN A 353 -20.88 15.10 9.65
CA ASN A 353 -20.31 16.30 9.05
C ASN A 353 -18.84 16.52 9.45
N ALA A 354 -18.43 16.17 10.67
CA ALA A 354 -17.04 16.22 11.08
C ALA A 354 -16.18 15.22 10.28
N ALA A 355 -16.64 13.98 10.11
CA ALA A 355 -15.94 12.97 9.33
C ALA A 355 -15.75 13.40 7.86
N PHE A 356 -16.80 13.90 7.21
CA PHE A 356 -16.69 14.41 5.83
C PHE A 356 -15.83 15.67 5.71
N ARG A 357 -15.86 16.58 6.69
CA ARG A 357 -14.94 17.73 6.71
C ARG A 357 -13.49 17.29 6.83
N TYR A 358 -13.18 16.34 7.71
CA TYR A 358 -11.83 15.79 7.82
C TYR A 358 -11.37 15.06 6.56
N PHE A 359 -12.28 14.34 5.90
CA PHE A 359 -12.02 13.72 4.60
C PHE A 359 -11.68 14.78 3.54
N GLN A 360 -12.51 15.81 3.39
CA GLN A 360 -12.29 16.89 2.44
C GLN A 360 -10.96 17.62 2.69
N ASN A 361 -10.64 17.89 3.96
CA ASN A 361 -9.35 18.47 4.33
C ASN A 361 -8.22 17.53 3.89
N GLY A 362 -8.28 16.25 4.25
CA GLY A 362 -7.26 15.28 3.86
C GLY A 362 -7.02 15.19 2.35
N VAL A 363 -8.07 15.24 1.53
CA VAL A 363 -7.92 15.25 0.06
C VAL A 363 -7.34 16.57 -0.47
N SER A 364 -7.51 17.67 0.27
CA SER A 364 -7.06 19.02 -0.15
C SER A 364 -5.69 19.42 0.41
N GLU A 365 -5.17 18.69 1.41
CA GLU A 365 -3.89 18.98 2.05
C GLU A 365 -2.70 18.77 1.10
N SER A 366 -1.67 19.61 1.24
CA SER A 366 -0.46 19.54 0.41
C SER A 366 0.65 18.69 1.03
N SER A 367 0.69 18.56 2.36
CA SER A 367 1.67 17.73 3.06
C SER A 367 1.08 16.35 3.35
N GLN A 368 1.89 15.31 3.09
CA GLN A 368 1.51 13.91 3.33
C GLN A 368 1.20 13.64 4.81
N GLU A 369 1.89 14.31 5.74
CA GLU A 369 1.65 14.17 7.18
C GLU A 369 0.30 14.78 7.61
N SER A 370 -0.04 15.97 7.12
CA SER A 370 -1.35 16.59 7.38
C SER A 370 -2.49 15.80 6.75
N GLN A 371 -2.27 15.26 5.54
CA GLN A 371 -3.20 14.37 4.88
C GLN A 371 -3.45 13.11 5.72
N LEU A 372 -2.39 12.45 6.20
CA LEU A 372 -2.50 11.26 7.06
C LEU A 372 -3.31 11.58 8.33
N SER A 373 -2.95 12.66 9.01
CA SER A 373 -3.62 13.07 10.25
C SER A 373 -5.10 13.37 10.03
N SER A 374 -5.45 14.05 8.92
CA SER A 374 -6.83 14.40 8.59
C SER A 374 -7.67 13.17 8.23
N LEU A 375 -7.16 12.29 7.36
CA LEU A 375 -7.85 11.06 6.97
C LEU A 375 -8.01 10.11 8.16
N TRP A 376 -6.99 9.99 9.03
CA TRP A 376 -7.09 9.21 10.26
C TRP A 376 -8.15 9.79 11.20
N SER A 377 -8.18 11.11 11.35
CA SER A 377 -9.19 11.80 12.18
C SER A 377 -10.61 11.59 11.66
N ALA A 378 -10.80 11.51 10.34
CA ALA A 378 -12.08 11.14 9.74
C ALA A 378 -12.53 9.73 10.13
N LEU A 379 -11.62 8.74 10.06
CA LEU A 379 -11.88 7.36 10.50
C LEU A 379 -12.17 7.29 11.99
N GLU A 380 -11.35 7.92 12.83
CA GLU A 380 -11.53 7.94 14.28
C GLU A 380 -12.89 8.57 14.64
N SER A 381 -13.22 9.70 14.02
CA SER A 381 -14.49 10.39 14.22
C SER A 381 -15.68 9.49 13.91
N ILE A 382 -15.72 8.85 12.72
CA ILE A 382 -16.90 8.08 12.30
C ILE A 382 -17.07 6.76 13.08
N THR A 383 -15.96 6.16 13.54
CA THR A 383 -15.94 4.86 14.24
C THR A 383 -16.07 4.95 15.76
N GLN A 384 -16.02 6.17 16.33
CA GLN A 384 -16.18 6.39 17.76
C GLN A 384 -17.55 5.89 18.25
N GLY A 385 -17.62 5.25 19.42
CA GLY A 385 -18.90 4.84 20.04
C GLY A 385 -19.55 3.56 19.47
N VAL A 386 -18.97 2.94 18.43
CA VAL A 386 -19.50 1.68 17.85
C VAL A 386 -19.40 0.50 18.83
N SER A 387 -18.36 0.46 19.66
CA SER A 387 -18.17 -0.56 20.68
C SER A 387 -18.46 0.03 22.06
N SER A 388 -19.24 -0.70 22.87
CA SER A 388 -19.49 -0.39 24.28
C SER A 388 -18.36 -0.84 25.21
N LYS A 389 -17.38 -1.58 24.69
CA LYS A 389 -16.20 -2.00 25.44
C LYS A 389 -15.24 -0.81 25.55
N GLY A 390 -14.64 -0.60 26.73
CA GLY A 390 -13.60 0.42 26.95
C GLY A 390 -12.32 0.08 26.20
N MET A 391 -12.35 0.27 24.88
CA MET A 391 -11.27 -0.03 23.94
C MET A 391 -10.37 1.19 23.73
N GLY A 392 -9.13 0.93 23.32
CA GLY A 392 -8.24 1.97 22.82
C GLY A 392 -8.78 2.66 21.56
N LYS A 393 -8.25 3.84 21.24
CA LYS A 393 -8.67 4.63 20.05
C LYS A 393 -8.44 3.87 18.74
N ASP A 394 -7.30 3.20 18.61
CA ASP A 394 -6.96 2.36 17.46
C ASP A 394 -7.81 1.09 17.43
N GLU A 395 -8.06 0.46 18.57
CA GLU A 395 -8.93 -0.71 18.68
C GLU A 395 -10.36 -0.43 18.19
N HIS A 396 -10.91 0.78 18.44
CA HIS A 396 -12.21 1.19 17.90
C HIS A 396 -12.23 1.24 16.36
N VAL A 397 -11.16 1.77 15.77
CA VAL A 397 -11.00 1.80 14.31
C VAL A 397 -10.91 0.37 13.77
N HIS A 398 -10.07 -0.48 14.37
CA HIS A 398 -9.96 -1.90 13.99
C HIS A 398 -11.30 -2.64 14.10
N PHE A 399 -12.05 -2.42 15.19
CA PHE A 399 -13.32 -3.08 15.45
C PHE A 399 -14.36 -2.83 14.34
N THR A 400 -14.30 -1.64 13.73
CA THR A 400 -15.30 -1.15 12.76
C THR A 400 -14.85 -1.30 11.31
N VAL A 401 -13.61 -0.92 11.01
CA VAL A 401 -13.08 -0.89 9.64
C VAL A 401 -12.86 -2.30 9.09
N LEU A 402 -12.36 -3.23 9.92
CA LEU A 402 -11.96 -4.55 9.45
C LEU A 402 -13.08 -5.37 8.76
N PRO A 403 -14.31 -5.45 9.31
CA PRO A 403 -15.44 -6.06 8.60
C PRO A 403 -15.75 -5.40 7.26
N CYS A 404 -15.69 -4.07 7.20
CA CYS A 404 -15.97 -3.29 5.98
C CYS A 404 -14.99 -3.66 4.87
N ILE A 405 -13.70 -3.65 5.15
CA ILE A 405 -12.66 -3.94 4.14
C ILE A 405 -12.67 -5.42 3.74
N ALA A 406 -12.94 -6.33 4.68
CA ALA A 406 -12.99 -7.76 4.39
C ALA A 406 -14.08 -8.13 3.37
N LEU A 407 -15.28 -7.53 3.48
CA LEU A 407 -16.35 -7.71 2.50
C LEU A 407 -16.09 -6.95 1.19
N ASP A 408 -15.47 -5.77 1.30
CA ASP A 408 -15.12 -4.95 0.15
C ASP A 408 -14.17 -5.65 -0.84
N TYR A 409 -13.37 -6.61 -0.37
CA TYR A 409 -12.52 -7.46 -1.21
C TYR A 409 -13.32 -8.10 -2.36
N LEU A 410 -14.46 -8.71 -2.06
CA LEU A 410 -15.31 -9.40 -3.04
C LEU A 410 -15.92 -8.41 -4.03
N ILE A 411 -16.48 -7.32 -3.52
CA ILE A 411 -17.07 -6.26 -4.34
C ILE A 411 -16.07 -5.76 -5.38
N LYS A 412 -14.83 -5.46 -4.97
CA LYS A 412 -13.78 -4.99 -5.89
C LYS A 412 -13.48 -5.98 -7.00
N GLN A 413 -13.33 -7.26 -6.68
CA GLN A 413 -12.96 -8.27 -7.67
C GLN A 413 -14.09 -8.51 -8.68
N LEU A 414 -15.35 -8.50 -8.22
CA LEU A 414 -16.51 -8.59 -9.11
C LEU A 414 -16.64 -7.37 -10.03
N PHE A 415 -16.45 -6.15 -9.50
CA PHE A 415 -16.41 -4.95 -10.33
C PHE A 415 -15.22 -4.91 -11.30
N ALA A 416 -14.06 -5.42 -10.88
CA ALA A 416 -12.90 -5.53 -11.76
C ALA A 416 -13.22 -6.44 -12.96
N LEU A 417 -13.89 -7.57 -12.71
CA LEU A 417 -14.32 -8.49 -13.77
C LEU A 417 -15.33 -7.82 -14.72
N LYS A 418 -16.31 -7.06 -14.18
CA LYS A 418 -17.23 -6.24 -15.00
C LYS A 418 -16.49 -5.19 -15.82
N GLY A 419 -15.52 -4.50 -15.22
CA GLY A 419 -14.73 -3.47 -15.88
C GLY A 419 -13.90 -4.03 -17.03
N VAL A 420 -13.28 -5.19 -16.82
CA VAL A 420 -12.52 -5.91 -17.85
C VAL A 420 -13.45 -6.40 -18.96
N SER A 421 -14.59 -7.00 -18.63
CA SER A 421 -15.55 -7.46 -19.64
C SER A 421 -16.13 -6.32 -20.48
N LYS A 422 -16.30 -5.12 -19.89
CA LYS A 422 -16.68 -3.90 -20.61
C LYS A 422 -15.54 -3.40 -21.50
N ASN A 423 -14.33 -3.27 -20.97
CA ASN A 423 -13.17 -2.75 -21.72
C ASN A 423 -12.76 -3.65 -22.89
N LEU A 424 -12.90 -4.97 -22.73
CA LEU A 424 -12.63 -5.96 -23.78
C LEU A 424 -13.84 -6.26 -24.66
N ASN A 425 -14.97 -5.56 -24.48
CA ASN A 425 -16.21 -5.74 -25.24
C ASN A 425 -16.67 -7.20 -25.34
N TRP A 426 -16.67 -7.91 -24.20
CA TRP A 426 -17.08 -9.31 -24.17
C TRP A 426 -18.53 -9.48 -24.60
N LYS A 427 -18.76 -10.45 -25.50
CA LYS A 427 -20.11 -10.91 -25.84
C LYS A 427 -20.75 -11.65 -24.67
N ASN A 428 -22.07 -11.78 -24.72
CA ASN A 428 -22.83 -12.53 -23.73
C ASN A 428 -22.33 -13.97 -23.61
N ILE A 429 -22.41 -14.54 -22.41
CA ILE A 429 -22.12 -15.95 -22.16
C ILE A 429 -23.45 -16.72 -22.22
N GLU A 430 -23.47 -17.84 -22.93
CA GLU A 430 -24.60 -18.76 -22.87
C GLU A 430 -24.53 -19.59 -21.59
N PHE A 431 -25.58 -19.50 -20.77
CA PHE A 431 -25.69 -20.23 -19.52
C PHE A 431 -27.12 -20.75 -19.36
N GLU A 432 -27.28 -22.07 -19.27
CA GLU A 432 -28.59 -22.75 -19.12
C GLU A 432 -29.64 -22.31 -20.17
N GLY A 433 -29.20 -22.08 -21.42
CA GLY A 433 -30.06 -21.63 -22.52
C GLY A 433 -30.47 -20.15 -22.46
N LYS A 434 -29.87 -19.37 -21.56
CA LYS A 434 -30.02 -17.91 -21.47
C LYS A 434 -28.73 -17.21 -21.87
N SER A 435 -28.89 -16.09 -22.58
CA SER A 435 -27.78 -15.19 -22.89
C SER A 435 -27.57 -14.24 -21.71
N VAL A 436 -26.41 -14.30 -21.08
CA VAL A 436 -26.09 -13.54 -19.85
C VAL A 436 -24.99 -12.52 -20.14
N GLU A 437 -25.26 -11.26 -19.81
CA GLU A 437 -24.33 -10.15 -19.97
C GLU A 437 -23.63 -9.86 -18.63
N ILE A 438 -22.33 -10.19 -18.51
CA ILE A 438 -21.57 -9.99 -17.26
C ILE A 438 -21.58 -8.54 -16.81
N GLN A 439 -21.54 -7.60 -17.77
CA GLN A 439 -21.37 -6.17 -17.54
C GLN A 439 -22.50 -5.57 -16.69
N THR A 440 -23.72 -6.10 -16.82
CA THR A 440 -24.95 -5.51 -16.26
C THR A 440 -25.57 -6.32 -15.13
N LEU A 441 -25.07 -7.55 -14.86
CA LEU A 441 -25.56 -8.37 -13.75
C LEU A 441 -25.31 -7.72 -12.39
N ASN A 442 -26.27 -7.78 -11.47
CA ASN A 442 -25.97 -7.47 -10.06
C ASN A 442 -24.89 -8.41 -9.49
N LEU A 443 -24.22 -7.99 -8.42
CA LEU A 443 -23.06 -8.73 -7.91
C LEU A 443 -23.41 -10.12 -7.37
N GLY A 444 -24.60 -10.31 -6.81
CA GLY A 444 -25.05 -11.63 -6.31
C GLY A 444 -25.24 -12.65 -7.42
N ASN A 445 -25.88 -12.25 -8.52
CA ASN A 445 -26.05 -13.07 -9.71
C ASN A 445 -24.73 -13.37 -10.40
N LEU A 446 -23.84 -12.37 -10.49
CA LEU A 446 -22.49 -12.59 -11.02
C LEU A 446 -21.72 -13.59 -10.16
N TYR A 447 -21.74 -13.43 -8.83
CA TYR A 447 -21.10 -14.39 -7.91
C TYR A 447 -21.65 -15.81 -8.08
N ALA A 448 -22.97 -15.97 -8.18
CA ALA A 448 -23.60 -17.27 -8.43
C ALA A 448 -23.17 -17.87 -9.78
N LEU A 449 -23.09 -17.05 -10.83
CA LEU A 449 -22.66 -17.46 -12.17
C LEU A 449 -21.21 -18.00 -12.17
N LEU A 450 -20.30 -17.37 -11.42
CA LEU A 450 -18.88 -17.78 -11.34
C LEU A 450 -18.68 -19.14 -10.67
N LYS A 451 -19.69 -19.68 -9.97
CA LYS A 451 -19.62 -21.04 -9.42
C LYS A 451 -19.65 -22.11 -10.52
N ASN A 452 -20.11 -21.76 -11.72
CA ASN A 452 -20.21 -22.71 -12.81
C ASN A 452 -18.87 -22.91 -13.54
N GLN A 453 -18.53 -24.17 -13.81
CA GLN A 453 -17.25 -24.52 -14.42
C GLN A 453 -17.15 -24.13 -15.90
N HIS A 454 -18.25 -24.16 -16.65
CA HIS A 454 -18.28 -23.69 -18.04
C HIS A 454 -18.02 -22.18 -18.12
N VAL A 455 -18.64 -21.40 -17.24
CA VAL A 455 -18.38 -19.95 -17.13
C VAL A 455 -16.92 -19.67 -16.80
N LYS A 456 -16.32 -20.42 -15.86
CA LYS A 456 -14.89 -20.30 -15.56
C LYS A 456 -14.04 -20.50 -16.82
N GLN A 457 -14.30 -21.57 -17.59
CA GLN A 457 -13.54 -21.87 -18.81
C GLN A 457 -13.68 -20.76 -19.87
N GLU A 458 -14.90 -20.26 -20.08
CA GLU A 458 -15.18 -19.16 -21.02
C GLU A 458 -14.44 -17.87 -20.63
N ILE A 459 -14.45 -17.50 -19.34
CA ILE A 459 -13.72 -16.33 -18.84
C ILE A 459 -12.22 -16.50 -19.03
N VAL A 460 -11.67 -17.69 -18.73
CA VAL A 460 -10.24 -17.98 -18.89
C VAL A 460 -9.82 -17.86 -20.34
N GLN A 461 -10.58 -18.43 -21.28
CA GLN A 461 -10.30 -18.35 -22.72
C GLN A 461 -10.34 -16.91 -23.24
N ARG A 462 -11.29 -16.09 -22.77
CA ARG A 462 -11.37 -14.66 -23.14
C ARG A 462 -10.21 -13.82 -22.62
N LEU A 463 -9.39 -14.37 -21.73
CA LEU A 463 -8.22 -13.72 -21.12
C LEU A 463 -6.89 -14.34 -21.58
N ASP A 464 -6.89 -15.19 -22.62
CA ASP A 464 -5.67 -15.85 -23.12
C ASP A 464 -4.56 -14.85 -23.50
N ASP A 465 -4.93 -13.69 -24.06
CA ASP A 465 -4.00 -12.61 -24.40
C ASP A 465 -3.52 -11.79 -23.19
N TYR A 466 -4.04 -12.07 -21.99
CA TYR A 466 -3.78 -11.33 -20.75
C TYR A 466 -3.42 -12.27 -19.58
N PRO A 467 -2.24 -12.92 -19.59
CA PRO A 467 -1.87 -13.97 -18.63
C PRO A 467 -1.98 -13.56 -17.16
N TYR A 468 -1.68 -12.31 -16.81
CA TYR A 468 -1.82 -11.83 -15.44
C TYR A 468 -3.29 -11.72 -15.03
N ALA A 469 -4.13 -11.14 -15.89
CA ALA A 469 -5.56 -11.05 -15.63
C ALA A 469 -6.18 -12.45 -15.54
N GLN A 470 -5.80 -13.35 -16.46
CA GLN A 470 -6.21 -14.75 -16.47
C GLN A 470 -5.85 -15.44 -15.16
N TYR A 471 -4.59 -15.36 -14.70
CA TYR A 471 -4.16 -15.89 -13.41
C TYR A 471 -4.98 -15.34 -12.24
N LYS A 472 -5.13 -14.02 -12.16
CA LYS A 472 -5.83 -13.35 -11.05
C LYS A 472 -7.32 -13.70 -11.00
N PHE A 473 -8.02 -13.64 -12.12
CA PHE A 473 -9.44 -14.00 -12.17
C PHE A 473 -9.65 -15.50 -12.00
N SER A 474 -8.76 -16.36 -12.49
CA SER A 474 -8.85 -17.81 -12.23
C SER A 474 -8.80 -18.12 -10.74
N ARG A 475 -7.84 -17.54 -10.00
CA ARG A 475 -7.73 -17.69 -8.54
C ARG A 475 -8.97 -17.15 -7.84
N PHE A 476 -9.47 -16.00 -8.26
CA PHE A 476 -10.67 -15.41 -7.67
C PHE A 476 -11.92 -16.28 -7.91
N ILE A 477 -12.12 -16.79 -9.12
CA ILE A 477 -13.25 -17.67 -9.46
C ILE A 477 -13.19 -18.96 -8.66
N GLU A 478 -12.00 -19.53 -8.43
CA GLU A 478 -11.83 -20.70 -7.55
C GLU A 478 -12.24 -20.44 -6.11
N LEU A 479 -12.03 -19.22 -5.60
CA LEU A 479 -12.55 -18.83 -4.30
C LEU A 479 -14.09 -18.77 -4.32
N CYS A 480 -14.70 -18.22 -5.37
CA CYS A 480 -16.16 -18.20 -5.52
C CYS A 480 -16.78 -19.61 -5.57
N GLN A 481 -16.05 -20.59 -6.12
CA GLN A 481 -16.48 -21.99 -6.18
C GLN A 481 -16.41 -22.72 -4.83
N CYS A 482 -15.67 -22.19 -3.85
CA CYS A 482 -15.48 -22.82 -2.55
C CYS A 482 -15.64 -21.80 -1.40
N PRO A 483 -16.84 -21.68 -0.80
CA PRO A 483 -17.11 -20.63 0.19
C PRO A 483 -16.20 -20.68 1.41
N TYR A 484 -15.78 -21.87 1.83
CA TYR A 484 -14.82 -22.04 2.92
C TYR A 484 -13.46 -21.41 2.61
N LYS A 485 -12.91 -21.65 1.41
CA LYS A 485 -11.65 -21.03 0.97
C LYS A 485 -11.80 -19.52 0.85
N LEU A 486 -12.95 -19.04 0.37
CA LEU A 486 -13.25 -17.62 0.32
C LEU A 486 -13.28 -16.99 1.73
N ALA A 487 -13.91 -17.64 2.71
CA ALA A 487 -13.95 -17.17 4.09
C ALA A 487 -12.54 -17.13 4.71
N LEU A 488 -11.70 -18.13 4.46
CA LEU A 488 -10.29 -18.10 4.86
C LEU A 488 -9.57 -16.92 4.21
N LYS A 489 -9.77 -16.68 2.90
CA LYS A 489 -9.13 -15.58 2.19
C LYS A 489 -9.55 -14.21 2.72
N MET A 490 -10.83 -14.04 3.03
CA MET A 490 -11.35 -12.83 3.68
C MET A 490 -10.73 -12.63 5.06
N GLY A 491 -10.53 -13.71 5.82
CA GLY A 491 -9.83 -13.70 7.10
C GLY A 491 -8.36 -13.28 6.98
N GLU A 492 -7.63 -13.83 6.01
CA GLU A 492 -6.26 -13.42 5.69
C GLU A 492 -6.17 -11.94 5.32
N HIS A 493 -7.07 -11.48 4.44
CA HIS A 493 -7.13 -10.09 4.03
C HIS A 493 -7.42 -9.16 5.22
N LYS A 494 -8.39 -9.54 6.06
CA LYS A 494 -8.69 -8.83 7.32
C LYS A 494 -7.47 -8.74 8.24
N ASN A 495 -6.70 -9.82 8.39
CA ASN A 495 -5.49 -9.81 9.21
C ASN A 495 -4.41 -8.89 8.61
N LYS A 496 -4.20 -8.93 7.29
CA LYS A 496 -3.29 -8.01 6.58
C LYS A 496 -3.67 -6.54 6.80
N VAL A 497 -4.95 -6.20 6.63
CA VAL A 497 -5.45 -4.84 6.86
C VAL A 497 -5.31 -4.44 8.33
N SER A 498 -5.51 -5.36 9.28
CA SER A 498 -5.27 -5.10 10.70
C SER A 498 -3.82 -4.69 10.95
N MET A 499 -2.84 -5.38 10.36
CA MET A 499 -1.43 -4.99 10.51
C MET A 499 -1.17 -3.61 9.89
N GLN A 500 -1.75 -3.32 8.72
CA GLN A 500 -1.65 -2.03 8.05
C GLN A 500 -2.27 -0.89 8.89
N LEU A 501 -3.43 -1.10 9.51
CA LEU A 501 -4.07 -0.14 10.41
C LEU A 501 -3.25 0.10 11.68
N SER A 502 -2.69 -0.95 12.28
CA SER A 502 -1.78 -0.79 13.42
C SER A 502 -0.54 0.01 13.05
N ARG A 503 -0.01 -0.20 11.84
CA ARG A 503 1.12 0.58 11.32
C ARG A 503 0.74 2.05 11.07
N LEU A 504 -0.40 2.29 10.42
CA LEU A 504 -0.97 3.64 10.23
C LEU A 504 -1.07 4.40 11.56
N TYR A 505 -1.58 3.74 12.60
CA TYR A 505 -1.67 4.32 13.94
C TYR A 505 -0.30 4.65 14.53
N ARG A 506 0.69 3.75 14.39
CA ARG A 506 2.07 4.00 14.82
C ARG A 506 2.66 5.22 14.10
N PHE A 507 2.47 5.34 12.79
CA PHE A 507 2.95 6.49 12.02
C PHE A 507 2.26 7.79 12.41
N ARG A 508 0.94 7.77 12.58
CA ARG A 508 0.21 8.92 13.09
C ARG A 508 0.77 9.37 14.45
N ASN A 509 1.08 8.43 15.35
CA ASN A 509 1.67 8.77 16.65
C ASN A 509 3.12 9.28 16.51
N ALA A 510 3.91 8.72 15.59
CA ALA A 510 5.26 9.18 15.30
C ALA A 510 5.28 10.64 14.82
N ILE A 511 4.37 11.00 13.91
CA ILE A 511 4.18 12.39 13.43
C ILE A 511 3.80 13.31 14.59
N VAL A 512 2.82 12.92 15.41
CA VAL A 512 2.40 13.71 16.58
C VAL A 512 3.53 13.90 17.60
N HIS A 513 4.47 12.95 17.68
CA HIS A 513 5.60 12.98 18.61
C HIS A 513 6.91 13.50 17.98
N ASN A 514 6.87 14.09 16.77
CA ASN A 514 8.03 14.65 16.05
C ASN A 514 9.20 13.68 15.88
N SER A 515 8.94 12.37 15.79
CA SER A 515 10.00 11.42 15.45
C SER A 515 10.21 11.41 13.94
N GLN A 516 11.46 11.45 13.49
CA GLN A 516 11.85 11.45 12.07
C GLN A 516 11.05 10.43 11.25
N THR A 517 10.08 10.91 10.47
CA THR A 517 9.27 10.12 9.54
C THR A 517 10.06 9.88 8.26
N GLY A 518 11.12 9.07 8.33
CA GLY A 518 11.95 8.69 7.16
C GLY A 518 11.27 7.73 6.18
N MET A 519 9.92 7.74 6.11
CA MET A 519 9.14 6.76 5.37
C MET A 519 8.22 7.37 4.32
N ARG A 520 8.08 6.64 3.22
CA ARG A 520 7.21 6.95 2.10
C ARG A 520 5.74 6.74 2.49
N LEU A 521 5.04 7.85 2.73
CA LEU A 521 3.64 7.86 3.13
C LEU A 521 2.67 7.62 1.97
N ASP A 522 3.10 7.71 0.71
CA ASP A 522 2.25 7.63 -0.48
C ASP A 522 1.37 6.37 -0.55
N ILE A 523 1.95 5.17 -0.43
CA ILE A 523 1.18 3.91 -0.47
C ILE A 523 0.28 3.80 0.76
N ILE A 524 0.81 4.15 1.92
CA ILE A 524 0.10 4.10 3.20
C ILE A 524 -1.12 5.04 3.18
N LEU A 525 -0.97 6.22 2.61
CA LEU A 525 -2.02 7.22 2.44
C LEU A 525 -3.11 6.75 1.50
N ALA A 526 -2.73 6.18 0.36
CA ALA A 526 -3.70 5.63 -0.57
C ALA A 526 -4.50 4.47 0.05
N ASN A 527 -3.85 3.65 0.88
CA ASN A 527 -4.53 2.60 1.64
C ASN A 527 -5.46 3.17 2.71
N LEU A 528 -5.05 4.23 3.43
CA LEU A 528 -5.88 4.90 4.41
C LEU A 528 -7.12 5.55 3.78
N GLU A 529 -6.94 6.26 2.67
CA GLU A 529 -8.04 6.84 1.91
C GLU A 529 -8.99 5.73 1.44
N HIS A 530 -8.44 4.64 0.93
CA HIS A 530 -9.20 3.46 0.56
C HIS A 530 -10.04 2.91 1.72
N TYR A 531 -9.44 2.71 2.90
CA TYR A 531 -10.17 2.18 4.06
C TYR A 531 -11.27 3.12 4.53
N LEU A 532 -11.02 4.43 4.51
CA LEU A 532 -12.03 5.43 4.86
C LEU A 532 -13.21 5.40 3.89
N ARG A 533 -12.95 5.41 2.57
CA ARG A 533 -14.01 5.34 1.56
C ARG A 533 -14.84 4.07 1.67
N SER A 534 -14.20 2.89 1.80
CA SER A 534 -14.94 1.63 1.96
C SER A 534 -15.74 1.58 3.26
N THR A 535 -15.25 2.18 4.34
CA THR A 535 -15.98 2.28 5.61
C THR A 535 -17.19 3.23 5.48
N LEU A 536 -17.03 4.38 4.84
CA LEU A 536 -18.13 5.31 4.57
C LEU A 536 -19.18 4.67 3.66
N ASN A 537 -18.76 3.98 2.60
CA ASN A 537 -19.66 3.27 1.70
C ASN A 537 -20.45 2.19 2.45
N ALA A 538 -19.79 1.38 3.28
CA ALA A 538 -20.47 0.39 4.11
C ALA A 538 -21.55 1.02 5.00
N MET A 539 -21.27 2.18 5.61
CA MET A 539 -22.25 2.94 6.38
C MET A 539 -23.44 3.39 5.52
N ILE A 540 -23.19 4.04 4.39
CA ILE A 540 -24.21 4.57 3.48
C ILE A 540 -25.11 3.45 2.96
N TYR A 541 -24.52 2.38 2.41
CA TYR A 541 -25.27 1.23 1.91
C TYR A 541 -26.13 0.59 3.01
N THR A 542 -25.60 0.43 4.22
CA THR A 542 -26.37 -0.13 5.34
C THR A 542 -27.56 0.75 5.72
N MET A 543 -27.35 2.07 5.80
CA MET A 543 -28.41 3.04 6.07
C MET A 543 -29.44 3.11 4.95
N HIS A 544 -29.02 2.93 3.70
CA HIS A 544 -29.91 2.87 2.54
C HIS A 544 -30.86 1.67 2.63
N HIS A 545 -30.32 0.46 2.81
CA HIS A 545 -31.12 -0.76 2.84
C HIS A 545 -32.01 -0.89 4.09
N ALA A 546 -31.60 -0.28 5.21
CA ALA A 546 -32.38 -0.27 6.44
C ALA A 546 -32.66 1.17 6.88
N THR A 547 -33.77 1.71 6.37
CA THR A 547 -34.20 3.11 6.58
C THR A 547 -34.48 3.49 8.04
N THR A 548 -34.54 2.52 8.96
CA THR A 548 -34.65 2.75 10.40
C THR A 548 -33.33 3.14 11.05
N ILE A 549 -32.20 2.90 10.38
CA ILE A 549 -30.87 3.24 10.88
C ILE A 549 -30.64 4.73 10.70
N SER A 550 -30.32 5.41 11.80
CA SER A 550 -30.12 6.86 11.82
C SER A 550 -28.75 7.28 12.34
N SER A 551 -27.89 6.35 12.75
CA SER A 551 -26.54 6.65 13.25
C SER A 551 -25.45 5.75 12.65
N PRO A 552 -24.20 6.26 12.53
CA PRO A 552 -23.05 5.46 12.11
C PRO A 552 -22.84 4.23 13.00
N GLU A 553 -23.05 4.37 14.32
CA GLU A 553 -22.90 3.29 15.28
C GLU A 553 -23.83 2.12 14.97
N GLU A 554 -25.12 2.38 14.76
CA GLU A 554 -26.09 1.35 14.43
C GLU A 554 -25.76 0.71 13.07
N ALA A 555 -25.38 1.52 12.07
CA ALA A 555 -24.96 1.03 10.77
C ALA A 555 -23.78 0.05 10.89
N PHE A 556 -22.73 0.43 11.62
CA PHE A 556 -21.55 -0.41 11.78
C PHE A 556 -21.78 -1.64 12.65
N ILE A 557 -22.59 -1.55 13.71
CA ILE A 557 -22.98 -2.71 14.52
C ILE A 557 -23.71 -3.73 13.65
N ARG A 558 -24.68 -3.29 12.84
CA ARG A 558 -25.43 -4.18 11.93
C ARG A 558 -24.56 -4.73 10.81
N TYR A 559 -23.68 -3.92 10.22
CA TYR A 559 -22.77 -4.36 9.17
C TYR A 559 -21.79 -5.42 9.70
N ARG A 560 -21.25 -5.21 10.89
CA ARG A 560 -20.40 -6.19 11.58
C ARG A 560 -21.15 -7.48 11.87
N HIS A 561 -22.38 -7.40 12.39
CA HIS A 561 -23.21 -8.57 12.63
C HIS A 561 -23.45 -9.36 11.33
N MET A 562 -23.73 -8.66 10.22
CA MET A 562 -23.85 -9.28 8.89
C MET A 562 -22.56 -9.98 8.46
N PHE A 563 -21.40 -9.33 8.61
CA PHE A 563 -20.10 -9.93 8.32
C PHE A 563 -19.83 -11.18 9.16
N GLU A 564 -20.09 -11.13 10.46
CA GLU A 564 -19.93 -12.28 11.36
C GLU A 564 -20.88 -13.42 10.97
N ALA A 565 -22.13 -13.13 10.60
CA ALA A 565 -23.09 -14.13 10.12
C ALA A 565 -22.63 -14.79 8.80
N ILE A 566 -22.19 -13.99 7.82
CA ILE A 566 -21.67 -14.47 6.53
C ILE A 566 -20.44 -15.36 6.74
N THR A 567 -19.48 -14.90 7.55
CA THR A 567 -18.25 -15.67 7.80
C THR A 567 -18.52 -16.96 8.57
N ASN A 568 -19.42 -16.94 9.57
CA ASN A 568 -19.84 -18.14 10.30
C ASN A 568 -20.53 -19.17 9.39
N GLU A 569 -21.34 -18.74 8.41
CA GLU A 569 -22.00 -19.66 7.46
C GLU A 569 -20.98 -20.36 6.55
N MET A 570 -19.97 -19.61 6.08
CA MET A 570 -18.96 -20.10 5.16
C MET A 570 -17.80 -20.83 5.85
N ASN A 571 -17.57 -20.60 7.15
CA ASN A 571 -16.47 -21.19 7.92
C ASN A 571 -16.95 -22.03 9.10
N PRO A 572 -17.11 -23.36 8.92
CA PRO A 572 -17.52 -24.29 9.98
C PRO A 572 -16.54 -24.38 11.16
N LEU A 573 -15.32 -23.87 11.02
CA LEU A 573 -14.34 -23.84 12.13
C LEU A 573 -14.57 -22.68 13.09
N GLN A 574 -15.35 -21.68 12.70
CA GLN A 574 -15.56 -20.47 13.48
C GLN A 574 -16.33 -20.80 14.77
N GLY A 575 -15.76 -20.45 15.92
CA GLY A 575 -16.32 -20.78 17.24
C GLY A 575 -15.85 -22.12 17.84
N LEU A 576 -15.10 -22.94 17.10
CA LEU A 576 -14.44 -24.13 17.66
C LEU A 576 -13.16 -23.74 18.41
N THR A 577 -13.04 -24.15 19.67
CA THR A 577 -11.85 -23.89 20.52
C THR A 577 -10.99 -25.14 20.74
N ASN A 578 -11.56 -26.33 20.58
CA ASN A 578 -10.86 -27.60 20.80
C ASN A 578 -10.09 -28.02 19.55
N LYS A 579 -8.78 -28.28 19.69
CA LYS A 579 -7.90 -28.75 18.61
C LYS A 579 -8.39 -30.03 17.93
N SER A 580 -8.92 -31.00 18.67
CA SER A 580 -9.42 -32.25 18.07
C SER A 580 -10.69 -32.02 17.25
N ALA A 581 -11.57 -31.11 17.69
CA ALA A 581 -12.77 -30.71 16.97
C ALA A 581 -12.43 -29.93 15.69
N ILE A 582 -11.45 -29.02 15.76
CA ILE A 582 -10.93 -28.30 14.59
C ILE A 582 -10.36 -29.29 13.56
N GLU A 583 -9.52 -30.22 14.01
CA GLU A 583 -8.89 -31.21 13.12
C GLU A 583 -9.91 -32.17 12.50
N GLY A 584 -10.90 -32.61 13.28
CA GLY A 584 -12.00 -33.44 12.78
C GLY A 584 -12.83 -32.71 11.73
N MET A 585 -13.16 -31.43 11.97
CA MET A 585 -13.93 -30.62 11.01
C MET A 585 -13.13 -30.30 9.75
N LYS A 586 -11.81 -30.03 9.86
CA LYS A 586 -10.93 -29.87 8.70
C LYS A 586 -10.96 -31.10 7.80
N LYS A 587 -10.86 -32.31 8.37
CA LYS A 587 -10.99 -33.55 7.61
C LYS A 587 -12.36 -33.71 6.96
N GLN A 588 -13.43 -33.29 7.62
CA GLN A 588 -14.78 -33.31 7.01
C GLN A 588 -14.88 -32.35 5.82
N ILE A 589 -14.27 -31.17 5.90
CA ILE A 589 -14.22 -30.20 4.82
C ILE A 589 -13.40 -30.74 3.64
N GLU A 590 -12.19 -31.27 3.91
CA GLU A 590 -11.32 -31.87 2.89
C GLU A 590 -11.98 -33.05 2.16
N ASN A 591 -12.77 -33.85 2.87
CA ASN A 591 -13.51 -34.96 2.31
C ASN A 591 -14.85 -34.55 1.65
N GLY A 592 -15.21 -33.26 1.64
CA GLY A 592 -16.45 -32.77 1.04
C GLY A 592 -17.73 -33.12 1.84
N ASN A 593 -17.60 -33.57 3.08
CA ASN A 593 -18.71 -34.03 3.93
C ASN A 593 -19.30 -32.90 4.81
N ALA A 594 -18.65 -31.74 4.88
CA ALA A 594 -19.14 -30.60 5.65
C ALA A 594 -20.15 -29.77 4.82
N PRO A 595 -21.36 -29.49 5.33
CA PRO A 595 -22.32 -28.64 4.65
C PRO A 595 -21.87 -27.17 4.77
N ILE A 596 -21.18 -26.66 3.74
CA ILE A 596 -20.77 -25.26 3.64
C ILE A 596 -21.77 -24.52 2.75
N ARG A 597 -22.27 -23.37 3.22
CA ARG A 597 -23.24 -22.53 2.50
C ARG A 597 -22.74 -21.09 2.40
N ASP A 598 -23.31 -20.35 1.46
CA ASP A 598 -23.01 -18.93 1.22
C ASP A 598 -24.27 -18.15 0.80
N SER A 599 -25.42 -18.57 1.35
CA SER A 599 -26.71 -17.97 1.04
C SER A 599 -26.82 -16.53 1.55
N LEU A 600 -26.23 -16.26 2.72
CA LEU A 600 -26.18 -14.91 3.29
C LEU A 600 -25.28 -13.99 2.46
N LEU A 601 -24.13 -14.49 2.00
CA LEU A 601 -23.23 -13.71 1.15
C LEU A 601 -23.90 -13.37 -0.19
N THR A 602 -24.55 -14.36 -0.83
CA THR A 602 -25.22 -14.16 -2.12
C THR A 602 -26.30 -13.08 -1.99
N LYS A 603 -27.16 -13.17 -0.97
CA LYS A 603 -28.20 -12.18 -0.69
C LYS A 603 -27.63 -10.80 -0.36
N TRP A 604 -26.50 -10.75 0.34
CA TRP A 604 -25.82 -9.49 0.62
C TRP A 604 -25.21 -8.87 -0.64
N LEU A 605 -24.70 -9.67 -1.58
CA LEU A 605 -24.19 -9.18 -2.86
C LEU A 605 -25.31 -8.72 -3.82
N GLU A 606 -26.52 -9.29 -3.75
CA GLU A 606 -27.66 -8.86 -4.57
C GLU A 606 -28.06 -7.40 -4.36
N VAL A 607 -27.76 -6.84 -3.17
CA VAL A 607 -28.09 -5.45 -2.87
C VAL A 607 -27.09 -4.45 -3.47
N HIS A 608 -25.98 -4.94 -4.02
CA HIS A 608 -24.99 -4.16 -4.75
C HIS A 608 -25.21 -4.34 -6.26
N GLN A 609 -25.50 -3.24 -6.97
CA GLN A 609 -25.77 -3.25 -8.40
C GLN A 609 -24.50 -3.27 -9.25
#